data_AF-A0A661X9E6-F1
#
_entry.id   AF-A0A661X9E6-F1
#
_cell.length_a   1.000
_cell.length_b   1.000
_cell.length_c   1.000
_cell.angle_alpha   90.00
_cell.angle_beta   90.00
_cell.angle_gamma   90.00
#
_symmetry.space_group_name_H-M   'P 1'
#
loop_
_entity.id
_entity.type
_entity.pdbx_description
1 polymer ?
#
loop_
_entity_poly.entity_id
_entity_poly.type
_entity_poly.pdbx_seq_one_letter_code
_entity_poly.pdbx_strand_id
1 'polypeptide(L)'
;QKERQQIVAKTSPAQRKKKLTKLYRWIREHQQDIRQALTDDLHKPAQETDLTEIFIALAEIKHIIKHLPRWMKPRKVRKTLTFLTTTAWLRYEPRGVVLIISPWNFPFHLSIVPLAAAKHLTPVTLELGGKSPVVVDKSARLADAARKIAFGKYLNSGQTCIA
;
A
#
# COMPACT_ATOMS: atom_id res chain seq x y z
N GLN A 1 -16.98 16.24 0.54
CA GLN A 1 -15.76 15.60 1.11
C GLN A 1 -15.71 15.63 2.64
N LYS A 2 -15.92 16.79 3.30
CA LYS A 2 -15.90 16.93 4.78
C LYS A 2 -16.93 16.06 5.51
N GLU A 3 -18.14 15.92 4.97
CA GLU A 3 -19.17 15.05 5.57
C GLU A 3 -18.72 13.56 5.61
N ARG A 4 -18.20 13.04 4.49
CA ARG A 4 -17.65 11.68 4.41
C ARG A 4 -16.48 11.48 5.37
N GLN A 5 -15.63 12.50 5.53
CA GLN A 5 -14.56 12.51 6.52
C GLN A 5 -15.09 12.30 7.94
N GLN A 6 -16.11 13.06 8.35
CA GLN A 6 -16.71 12.96 9.69
C GLN A 6 -17.36 11.59 9.93
N ILE A 7 -18.06 11.05 8.93
CA ILE A 7 -18.65 9.70 9.01
C ILE A 7 -17.56 8.66 9.30
N VAL A 8 -16.43 8.70 8.59
CA VAL A 8 -15.33 7.76 8.79
C VAL A 8 -14.63 8.02 10.14
N ALA A 9 -14.50 9.28 10.56
CA ALA A 9 -13.86 9.64 11.83
C ALA A 9 -14.60 9.05 13.04
N LYS A 10 -15.94 8.97 12.97
CA LYS A 10 -16.79 8.41 14.03
C LYS A 10 -16.76 6.87 14.11
N THR A 11 -16.13 6.18 13.16
CA THR A 11 -16.11 4.71 13.14
C THR A 11 -15.12 4.13 14.15
N SER A 12 -15.53 3.07 14.84
CA SER A 12 -14.69 2.38 15.82
C SER A 12 -13.67 1.43 15.17
N PRO A 13 -12.57 1.08 15.86
CA PRO A 13 -11.62 0.07 15.36
C PRO A 13 -12.29 -1.27 15.03
N ALA A 14 -13.31 -1.67 15.79
CA ALA A 14 -14.05 -2.91 15.56
C ALA A 14 -14.86 -2.88 14.25
N GLN A 15 -15.55 -1.76 13.98
CA GLN A 15 -16.29 -1.56 12.72
C GLN A 15 -15.34 -1.58 11.51
N ARG A 16 -14.17 -0.96 11.65
CA ARG A 16 -13.15 -0.95 10.60
C ARG A 16 -12.56 -2.34 10.37
N LYS A 17 -12.20 -3.06 11.44
CA LYS A 17 -11.78 -4.47 11.37
C LYS A 17 -12.79 -5.35 10.66
N LYS A 18 -14.09 -5.22 10.97
CA LYS A 18 -15.15 -6.01 10.33
C LYS A 18 -15.12 -5.87 8.79
N LYS A 19 -14.90 -4.65 8.28
CA LYS A 19 -14.80 -4.39 6.84
C LYS A 19 -13.54 -5.02 6.22
N LEU A 20 -12.39 -4.87 6.88
CA LEU A 20 -11.14 -5.49 6.43
C LEU A 20 -11.20 -7.02 6.45
N THR A 21 -11.80 -7.61 7.49
CA THR A 21 -12.00 -9.05 7.57
C THR A 21 -12.91 -9.55 6.45
N LYS A 22 -13.95 -8.78 6.10
CA LYS A 22 -14.81 -9.09 4.94
C LYS A 22 -14.00 -9.07 3.63
N LEU A 23 -13.17 -8.05 3.44
CA LEU A 23 -12.29 -7.95 2.26
C LEU A 23 -11.29 -9.13 2.21
N TYR A 24 -10.61 -9.42 3.31
CA TYR A 24 -9.67 -10.54 3.42
C TYR A 24 -10.32 -11.87 3.04
N ARG A 25 -11.54 -12.14 3.53
CA ARG A 25 -12.29 -13.35 3.20
C ARG A 25 -12.67 -13.40 1.73
N TRP A 26 -13.20 -12.30 1.19
CA TRP A 26 -13.58 -12.23 -0.21
C TRP A 26 -12.38 -12.54 -1.14
N ILE A 27 -11.21 -11.96 -0.88
CA ILE A 27 -9.99 -12.23 -1.66
C ILE A 27 -9.61 -13.73 -1.59
N ARG A 28 -9.73 -14.36 -0.41
CA ARG A 28 -9.43 -15.79 -0.25
C ARG A 28 -10.44 -16.69 -0.96
N GLU A 29 -11.70 -16.29 -1.02
CA GLU A 29 -12.76 -17.06 -1.67
C GLU A 29 -12.68 -16.94 -3.20
N HIS A 30 -12.16 -15.83 -3.72
CA HIS A 30 -12.10 -15.52 -5.16
C HIS A 30 -10.68 -15.63 -5.74
N GLN A 31 -9.78 -16.42 -5.13
CA GLN A 31 -8.40 -16.53 -5.60
C GLN A 31 -8.30 -17.04 -7.04
N GLN A 32 -9.18 -17.98 -7.43
CA GLN A 32 -9.19 -18.52 -8.79
C GLN A 32 -9.61 -17.47 -9.81
N ASP A 33 -10.64 -16.67 -9.50
CA ASP A 33 -11.10 -15.60 -10.39
C ASP A 33 -10.02 -14.53 -10.59
N ILE A 34 -9.30 -14.18 -9.52
CA ILE A 34 -8.19 -13.22 -9.57
C ILE A 34 -7.04 -13.76 -10.44
N ARG A 35 -6.71 -15.06 -10.30
CA ARG A 35 -5.68 -15.70 -11.14
C ARG A 35 -6.08 -15.70 -12.60
N GLN A 36 -7.33 -16.04 -12.91
CA GLN A 36 -7.83 -16.07 -14.27
C GLN A 36 -7.74 -14.67 -14.90
N ALA A 37 -8.24 -13.64 -14.23
CA ALA A 37 -8.17 -12.27 -14.72
C ALA A 37 -6.72 -11.80 -15.00
N LEU A 38 -5.78 -12.08 -14.08
CA LEU A 38 -4.38 -11.73 -14.27
C LEU A 38 -3.68 -12.57 -15.35
N THR A 39 -4.17 -13.78 -15.60
CA THR A 39 -3.68 -14.60 -16.71
C THR A 39 -4.19 -14.04 -18.04
N ASP A 40 -5.46 -13.64 -18.11
CA ASP A 40 -6.07 -13.07 -19.31
C ASP A 40 -5.43 -11.72 -19.68
N ASP A 41 -5.17 -10.87 -18.68
CA ASP A 41 -4.63 -9.52 -18.91
C ASP A 41 -3.09 -9.51 -19.10
N LEU A 42 -2.37 -10.30 -18.30
CA LEU A 42 -0.90 -10.20 -18.19
C LEU A 42 -0.17 -11.49 -18.56
N HIS A 43 -0.88 -12.58 -18.89
CA HIS A 43 -0.32 -13.91 -19.10
C HIS A 43 0.56 -14.37 -17.92
N LYS A 44 0.28 -13.87 -16.71
CA LYS A 44 1.06 -14.17 -15.51
C LYS A 44 0.70 -15.58 -15.02
N PRO A 45 1.68 -16.48 -14.82
CA PRO A 45 1.41 -17.82 -14.31
C PRO A 45 0.69 -17.78 -12.96
N ALA A 46 -0.22 -18.73 -12.72
CA ALA A 46 -1.05 -18.77 -11.51
C ALA A 46 -0.22 -18.74 -10.21
N GLN A 47 0.92 -19.46 -10.18
CA GLN A 47 1.81 -19.52 -9.03
C GLN A 47 2.52 -18.19 -8.78
N GLU A 48 2.91 -17.49 -9.85
CA GLU A 48 3.51 -16.17 -9.74
C GLU A 48 2.48 -15.15 -9.25
N THR A 49 1.26 -15.21 -9.77
CA THR A 49 0.12 -14.41 -9.31
C THR A 49 -0.16 -14.62 -7.81
N ASP A 50 -0.14 -15.85 -7.34
CA ASP A 50 -0.32 -16.15 -5.92
C ASP A 50 0.75 -15.49 -5.05
N LEU A 51 2.02 -15.70 -5.42
CA LEU A 51 3.15 -15.25 -4.62
C LEU A 51 3.30 -13.72 -4.64
N THR A 52 3.07 -13.09 -5.79
CA THR A 52 3.38 -11.66 -6.00
C THR A 52 2.17 -10.74 -5.82
N GLU A 53 0.94 -11.23 -5.98
CA GLU A 53 -0.25 -10.38 -5.93
C GLU A 53 -1.16 -10.73 -4.75
N ILE A 54 -1.57 -12.01 -4.66
CA ILE A 54 -2.62 -12.42 -3.73
C ILE A 54 -2.07 -12.58 -2.30
N PHE A 55 -1.00 -13.35 -2.11
CA PHE A 55 -0.49 -13.66 -0.77
C PHE A 55 0.13 -12.44 -0.09
N ILE A 56 0.83 -11.58 -0.85
CA ILE A 56 1.35 -10.32 -0.33
C ILE A 56 0.18 -9.42 0.10
N ALA A 57 -0.85 -9.25 -0.73
CA ALA A 57 -2.03 -8.46 -0.36
C ALA A 57 -2.73 -9.00 0.90
N LEU A 58 -2.92 -10.32 0.99
CA LEU A 58 -3.52 -10.95 2.17
C LEU A 58 -2.67 -10.76 3.42
N ALA A 59 -1.34 -10.88 3.31
CA ALA A 59 -0.41 -10.67 4.42
C ALA A 59 -0.47 -9.22 4.94
N GLU A 60 -0.49 -8.24 4.04
CA GLU A 60 -0.59 -6.82 4.41
C GLU A 60 -1.94 -6.47 5.01
N ILE A 61 -3.05 -6.95 4.43
CA ILE A 61 -4.39 -6.76 5.00
C ILE A 61 -4.47 -7.39 6.40
N LYS A 62 -3.92 -8.59 6.59
CA LYS A 62 -3.86 -9.26 7.90
C LYS A 62 -3.02 -8.44 8.89
N HIS A 63 -1.90 -7.88 8.44
CA HIS A 63 -1.06 -7.00 9.25
C HIS A 63 -1.82 -5.73 9.69
N ILE A 64 -2.54 -5.09 8.76
CA ILE A 64 -3.39 -3.93 9.04
C ILE A 64 -4.45 -4.30 10.08
N ILE A 65 -5.20 -5.39 9.87
CA ILE A 65 -6.22 -5.86 10.83
C ILE A 65 -5.61 -6.03 12.22
N LYS A 66 -4.45 -6.68 12.34
CA LYS A 66 -3.79 -6.93 13.61
C LYS A 66 -3.45 -5.63 14.37
N HIS A 67 -2.92 -4.63 13.67
CA HIS A 67 -2.37 -3.43 14.31
C HIS A 67 -3.32 -2.23 14.35
N LEU A 68 -4.41 -2.24 13.58
CA LEU A 68 -5.34 -1.12 13.45
C LEU A 68 -5.81 -0.52 14.80
N PRO A 69 -6.18 -1.30 15.84
CA PRO A 69 -6.61 -0.71 17.11
C PRO A 69 -5.51 0.09 17.80
N ARG A 70 -4.25 -0.32 17.65
CA ARG A 70 -3.09 0.40 18.21
C ARG A 70 -2.84 1.69 17.43
N TRP A 71 -2.99 1.67 16.11
CA TRP A 71 -2.78 2.83 15.26
C TRP A 71 -3.83 3.92 15.46
N MET A 72 -5.07 3.55 15.78
CA MET A 72 -6.15 4.51 16.01
C MET A 72 -6.16 5.16 17.41
N LYS A 73 -5.37 4.65 18.38
CA LYS A 73 -5.33 5.22 19.73
C LYS A 73 -4.61 6.58 19.74
N PRO A 74 -5.12 7.60 20.46
CA PRO A 74 -4.40 8.85 20.69
C PRO A 74 -3.02 8.59 21.32
N ARG A 75 -2.00 9.28 20.84
CA ARG A 75 -0.62 9.16 21.36
C ARG A 75 -0.25 10.41 22.14
N LYS A 76 0.20 10.25 23.40
CA LYS A 76 0.80 11.36 24.15
C LYS A 76 2.06 11.83 23.42
N VAL A 77 2.24 13.13 23.32
CA VAL A 77 3.45 13.73 22.74
C VAL A 77 4.22 14.49 23.81
N ARG A 78 5.54 14.54 23.65
CA ARG A 78 6.41 15.30 24.55
C ARG A 78 6.12 16.79 24.39
N LYS A 79 6.12 17.50 25.51
CA LYS A 79 5.83 18.93 25.60
C LYS A 79 7.13 19.71 25.69
N THR A 80 7.15 20.91 25.10
CA THR A 80 8.19 21.91 25.32
C THR A 80 7.98 22.56 26.69
N LEU A 81 9.04 23.15 27.27
CA LEU A 81 9.00 23.78 28.59
C LEU A 81 7.89 24.85 28.71
N THR A 82 7.62 25.57 27.62
CA THR A 82 6.56 26.59 27.52
C THR A 82 5.15 26.03 27.77
N PHE A 83 4.93 24.73 27.57
CA PHE A 83 3.62 24.08 27.66
C PHE A 83 3.55 23.01 28.77
N LEU A 84 4.35 23.15 29.84
CA LEU A 84 4.41 22.15 30.91
C LEU A 84 3.05 21.87 31.56
N THR A 85 2.18 22.88 31.71
CA THR A 85 0.86 22.77 32.35
C THR A 85 -0.22 22.17 31.46
N THR A 86 0.01 22.04 30.15
CA THR A 86 -1.01 21.54 29.22
C THR A 86 -0.90 20.02 29.01
N THR A 87 -1.96 19.42 28.46
CA THR A 87 -1.91 18.04 27.94
C THR A 87 -1.86 18.07 26.41
N ALA A 88 -0.98 17.26 25.83
CA ALA A 88 -0.77 17.23 24.38
C ALA A 88 -0.90 15.80 23.86
N TRP A 89 -1.68 15.64 22.79
CA TRP A 89 -1.99 14.35 22.19
C TRP A 89 -2.01 14.47 20.67
N LEU A 90 -1.51 13.44 20.00
CA LEU A 90 -1.64 13.25 18.56
C LEU A 90 -2.80 12.28 18.28
N ARG A 91 -3.80 12.76 17.55
CA ARG A 91 -4.93 11.95 17.06
C ARG A 91 -4.89 11.88 15.54
N TYR A 92 -4.93 10.66 15.00
CA TYR A 92 -4.99 10.44 13.56
C TYR A 92 -6.44 10.50 13.07
N GLU A 93 -6.72 11.35 12.08
CA GLU A 93 -8.06 11.58 11.54
C GLU A 93 -8.12 11.35 10.03
N PRO A 94 -9.25 10.81 9.53
CA PRO A 94 -9.43 10.54 8.10
C PRO A 94 -9.30 11.81 7.30
N ARG A 95 -8.70 11.72 6.11
CA ARG A 95 -8.67 12.81 5.14
C ARG A 95 -10.01 12.94 4.40
N GLY A 96 -10.83 11.89 4.39
CA GLY A 96 -12.14 11.86 3.73
C GLY A 96 -12.12 10.94 2.53
N VAL A 97 -12.55 11.46 1.38
CA VAL A 97 -12.48 10.73 0.10
C VAL A 97 -11.04 10.72 -0.38
N VAL A 98 -10.56 9.55 -0.80
CA VAL A 98 -9.20 9.32 -1.31
C VAL A 98 -9.33 8.70 -2.70
N LEU A 99 -8.52 9.18 -3.64
CA LEU A 99 -8.35 8.60 -4.96
C LEU A 99 -7.20 7.58 -4.92
N ILE A 100 -7.41 6.41 -5.52
CA ILE A 100 -6.40 5.36 -5.66
C ILE A 100 -6.19 5.15 -7.15
N ILE A 101 -4.95 5.29 -7.60
CA ILE A 101 -4.52 5.03 -8.98
C ILE A 101 -3.39 4.00 -8.88
N SER A 102 -3.53 2.90 -9.61
CA SER A 102 -2.61 1.77 -9.53
C SER A 102 -2.04 1.47 -10.91
N PRO A 103 -0.75 1.14 -11.01
CA PRO A 103 -0.11 0.80 -12.29
C PRO A 103 -0.47 -0.64 -12.73
N TRP A 104 -0.12 -0.98 -13.96
CA TRP A 104 -0.52 -2.22 -14.62
C TRP A 104 0.34 -3.45 -14.28
N ASN A 105 1.49 -3.28 -13.60
CA ASN A 105 2.45 -4.38 -13.38
C ASN A 105 2.09 -5.32 -12.22
N PHE A 106 1.48 -4.77 -11.15
CA PHE A 106 0.88 -5.54 -10.05
C PHE A 106 -0.51 -4.99 -9.73
N PRO A 107 -1.45 -5.06 -10.70
CA PRO A 107 -2.64 -4.26 -10.68
C PRO A 107 -3.59 -4.68 -9.54
N PHE A 108 -3.53 -5.93 -9.08
CA PHE A 108 -4.35 -6.38 -7.97
C PHE A 108 -3.77 -5.91 -6.63
N HIS A 109 -2.49 -6.22 -6.36
CA HIS A 109 -1.83 -5.86 -5.10
C HIS A 109 -1.80 -4.35 -4.87
N LEU A 110 -1.37 -3.59 -5.87
CA LEU A 110 -1.21 -2.14 -5.78
C LEU A 110 -2.55 -1.38 -5.79
N SER A 111 -3.66 -2.05 -6.06
CA SER A 111 -5.01 -1.48 -5.90
C SER A 111 -5.59 -1.80 -4.53
N ILE A 112 -5.50 -3.07 -4.12
CA ILE A 112 -6.27 -3.59 -3.01
C ILE A 112 -5.70 -3.21 -1.65
N VAL A 113 -4.37 -3.12 -1.55
CA VAL A 113 -3.69 -2.77 -0.29
C VAL A 113 -3.88 -1.29 0.04
N PRO A 114 -3.67 -0.34 -0.90
CA PRO A 114 -4.02 1.06 -0.67
C PRO A 114 -5.51 1.24 -0.33
N LEU A 115 -6.41 0.45 -0.93
CA LEU A 115 -7.84 0.50 -0.59
C LEU A 115 -8.10 0.06 0.85
N ALA A 116 -7.47 -1.03 1.28
CA ALA A 116 -7.57 -1.53 2.64
C ALA A 116 -7.05 -0.50 3.66
N ALA A 117 -5.96 0.19 3.35
CA ALA A 117 -5.38 1.23 4.18
C ALA A 117 -6.21 2.54 4.21
N ALA A 118 -6.62 3.03 3.03
CA ALA A 118 -7.32 4.31 2.86
C ALA A 118 -8.67 4.34 3.58
N LYS A 119 -9.41 3.22 3.58
CA LYS A 119 -10.67 3.10 4.33
C LYS A 119 -10.49 3.29 5.84
N HIS A 120 -9.27 3.16 6.38
CA HIS A 120 -9.05 2.95 7.81
C HIS A 120 -7.91 3.75 8.44
N LEU A 121 -7.37 4.74 7.74
CA LEU A 121 -6.33 5.65 8.25
C LEU A 121 -4.97 5.03 8.50
N THR A 122 -4.66 3.96 7.80
CA THR A 122 -3.27 3.55 7.74
C THR A 122 -2.56 4.55 6.82
N PRO A 123 -1.50 5.24 7.28
CA PRO A 123 -0.64 5.98 6.37
C PRO A 123 -0.14 5.01 5.31
N VAL A 124 -0.39 5.33 4.04
CA VAL A 124 0.20 4.63 2.91
C VAL A 124 1.03 5.64 2.15
N THR A 125 2.28 5.28 1.89
CA THR A 125 3.10 5.98 0.92
C THR A 125 2.62 5.50 -0.45
N LEU A 126 2.06 6.43 -1.22
CA LEU A 126 1.54 6.14 -2.55
C LEU A 126 2.70 6.28 -3.53
N GLU A 127 3.37 5.16 -3.79
CA GLU A 127 4.45 5.09 -4.76
C GLU A 127 3.85 4.87 -6.15
N LEU A 128 3.69 5.96 -6.90
CA LEU A 128 3.32 5.88 -8.31
C LEU A 128 4.55 5.38 -9.06
N GLY A 129 4.49 4.13 -9.54
CA GLY A 129 5.58 3.49 -10.27
C GLY A 129 6.14 4.39 -11.36
N GLY A 130 7.32 4.97 -11.09
CA GLY A 130 8.06 5.75 -12.08
C GLY A 130 8.81 4.80 -13.02
N LYS A 131 8.71 5.00 -14.33
CA LYS A 131 9.72 4.49 -15.26
C LYS A 131 11.05 5.10 -14.83
N SER A 132 11.90 4.38 -14.10
CA SER A 132 13.20 4.92 -13.65
C SER A 132 14.07 5.18 -14.88
N PRO A 133 14.24 6.45 -15.33
CA PRO A 133 15.08 6.73 -16.48
C PRO A 133 16.53 6.47 -16.07
N VAL A 134 17.31 5.83 -16.95
CA VAL A 134 18.75 5.67 -16.74
C VAL A 134 19.45 6.57 -17.75
N VAL A 135 20.27 7.49 -17.26
CA VAL A 135 21.13 8.34 -18.09
C VAL A 135 22.50 7.67 -18.19
N VAL A 136 22.94 7.39 -19.41
CA VAL A 136 24.29 6.87 -19.69
C VAL A 136 25.09 7.99 -20.33
N ASP A 137 26.09 8.49 -19.61
CA ASP A 137 27.00 9.51 -20.14
C ASP A 137 27.98 8.92 -21.17
N LYS A 138 28.49 9.77 -22.08
CA LYS A 138 29.43 9.38 -23.13
C LYS A 138 30.75 8.77 -22.61
N SER A 139 31.12 9.02 -21.36
CA SER A 139 32.30 8.44 -20.71
C SER A 139 32.08 7.02 -20.18
N ALA A 140 30.84 6.52 -20.17
CA ALA A 140 30.53 5.22 -19.59
C ALA A 140 30.95 4.05 -20.49
N ARG A 141 31.51 3.00 -19.88
CA ARG A 141 31.77 1.73 -20.57
C ARG A 141 30.46 1.00 -20.82
N LEU A 142 29.98 1.02 -22.06
CA LEU A 142 28.65 0.53 -22.45
C LEU A 142 28.36 -0.91 -22.00
N ALA A 143 29.31 -1.83 -22.14
CA ALA A 143 29.10 -3.23 -21.74
C ALA A 143 28.88 -3.40 -20.23
N ASP A 144 29.58 -2.61 -19.41
CA ASP A 144 29.44 -2.64 -17.96
C ASP A 144 28.17 -1.92 -17.52
N ALA A 145 27.86 -0.77 -18.13
CA ALA A 145 26.61 -0.04 -17.92
C ALA A 145 25.41 -0.93 -18.27
N ALA A 146 25.40 -1.59 -19.43
CA ALA A 146 24.33 -2.48 -19.85
C ALA A 146 24.12 -3.64 -18.86
N ARG A 147 25.19 -4.28 -18.41
CA ARG A 147 25.11 -5.37 -17.42
C ARG A 147 24.51 -4.89 -16.09
N LYS A 148 24.98 -3.74 -15.60
CA LYS A 148 24.50 -3.15 -14.33
C LYS A 148 23.06 -2.66 -14.43
N ILE A 149 22.68 -2.08 -15.56
CA ILE A 149 21.30 -1.65 -15.84
C ILE A 149 20.39 -2.86 -15.92
N ALA A 150 20.78 -3.90 -16.67
CA ALA A 150 20.00 -5.13 -16.78
C ALA A 150 19.84 -5.81 -15.42
N PHE A 151 20.93 -5.95 -14.66
CA PHE A 151 20.90 -6.50 -13.31
C PHE A 151 20.06 -5.66 -12.35
N GLY A 152 20.22 -4.33 -12.35
CA GLY A 152 19.44 -3.42 -11.53
C GLY A 152 17.98 -3.40 -11.91
N LYS A 153 17.64 -3.43 -13.21
CA LYS A 153 16.24 -3.50 -13.68
C LYS A 153 15.61 -4.85 -13.37
N TYR A 154 16.38 -5.94 -13.45
CA TYR A 154 15.93 -7.29 -13.11
C TYR A 154 15.69 -7.45 -11.61
N LEU A 155 16.65 -7.05 -10.76
CA LEU A 155 16.48 -7.03 -9.31
C LEU A 155 15.32 -6.15 -8.89
N ASN A 156 15.19 -4.98 -9.53
CA ASN A 156 14.12 -4.08 -9.19
C ASN A 156 12.79 -4.52 -9.80
N SER A 157 12.72 -5.32 -10.87
CA SER A 157 11.46 -5.82 -11.51
C SER A 157 10.32 -4.78 -11.59
N GLY A 158 10.62 -3.48 -11.72
CA GLY A 158 9.64 -2.39 -11.65
C GLY A 158 9.01 -2.11 -10.26
N GLN A 159 9.57 -2.66 -9.18
CA GLN A 159 9.08 -2.65 -7.80
C GLN A 159 9.83 -1.73 -6.83
N THR A 160 10.87 -1.02 -7.24
CA THR A 160 11.56 -0.10 -6.34
C THR A 160 11.33 1.32 -6.79
N CYS A 161 10.38 1.99 -6.14
CA CYS A 161 10.32 3.43 -6.15
C CYS A 161 11.40 3.94 -5.19
N ILE A 162 12.50 4.43 -5.76
CA ILE A 162 13.52 5.18 -5.04
C ILE A 162 13.22 6.64 -5.33
N ALA A 163 12.80 7.37 -4.30
CA ALA A 163 12.66 8.82 -4.33
C ALA A 163 14.03 9.50 -4.19
#